data_AF-A0A7S3IIV8-F1
#
_entry.id   AF-A0A7S3IIV8-F1
#
_cell.length_a   1.000
_cell.length_b   1.000
_cell.length_c   1.000
_cell.angle_alpha   90.00
_cell.angle_beta   90.00
_cell.angle_gamma   90.00
#
_symmetry.space_group_name_H-M   'P 1'
#
loop_
_entity.id
_entity.type
_entity.pdbx_description
1 polymer ?
#
loop_
_entity_poly.entity_id
_entity_poly.type
_entity_poly.pdbx_seq_one_letter_code
_entity_poly.pdbx_strand_id
1 'polypeptide(L)'
;MALAKPKKMLSLEDYVQSAQSKASEYETIAEMAKEVDPTDVDFNKSQMGQSRKAYYRELKKVIEESDVLIEVLDARDPEGCRSTEIEQEVLKQNKKLLLVLNKIDLVPPQNARMWQKYLRQ
;
A
#
# COMPACT_ATOMS: atom_id res chain seq x y z
N MET A 1 -44.63 10.64 5.77
CA MET A 1 -44.17 12.04 5.59
C MET A 1 -43.11 12.30 6.65
N ALA A 2 -41.82 12.19 6.32
CA ALA A 2 -40.73 12.40 7.29
C ALA A 2 -40.28 13.87 7.22
N LEU A 3 -40.46 14.60 8.32
CA LEU A 3 -40.05 15.99 8.49
C LEU A 3 -38.52 16.09 8.42
N ALA A 4 -38.00 16.85 7.45
CA ALA A 4 -36.57 17.14 7.33
C ALA A 4 -36.12 17.98 8.54
N LYS A 5 -35.13 17.49 9.28
CA LYS A 5 -34.54 18.20 10.42
C LYS A 5 -33.86 19.50 9.94
N PRO A 6 -33.97 20.63 10.67
CA PRO A 6 -33.39 21.89 10.24
C PRO A 6 -31.86 21.81 10.20
N LYS A 7 -31.26 22.32 9.12
CA LYS A 7 -29.80 22.50 9.04
C LYS A 7 -29.38 23.48 10.13
N LYS A 8 -28.55 23.02 11.07
CA LYS A 8 -27.90 23.87 12.06
C LYS A 8 -27.04 24.88 11.30
N MET A 9 -27.38 26.17 11.35
CA MET A 9 -26.48 27.23 10.85
C MET A 9 -25.22 27.17 11.72
N LEU A 10 -24.09 26.81 11.10
CA LEU A 10 -22.77 26.94 11.71
C LEU A 10 -22.54 28.43 12.01
N SER A 11 -22.05 28.76 13.20
CA SER A 11 -21.75 30.15 13.53
C SER A 11 -20.60 30.64 12.65
N LEU A 12 -20.48 31.97 12.47
CA LEU A 12 -19.29 32.52 11.81
C LEU A 12 -18.01 32.12 12.54
N GLU A 13 -18.07 31.94 13.85
CA GLU A 13 -16.96 31.51 14.69
C GLU A 13 -16.50 30.09 14.33
N ASP A 14 -17.44 29.15 14.16
CA ASP A 14 -17.13 27.78 13.73
C ASP A 14 -16.43 27.77 12.36
N TYR A 15 -16.85 28.66 11.45
CA TYR A 15 -16.28 28.75 10.11
C TYR A 15 -14.86 29.31 10.15
N VAL A 16 -14.64 30.39 10.91
CA VAL A 16 -13.33 31.01 11.12
C VAL A 16 -12.37 30.00 11.76
N GLN A 17 -12.82 29.26 12.78
CA GLN A 17 -12.00 28.26 13.45
C GLN A 17 -11.64 27.09 12.53
N SER A 18 -12.57 26.66 11.67
CA SER A 18 -12.28 25.62 10.67
C SER A 18 -11.29 26.11 9.60
N ALA A 19 -11.37 27.38 9.19
CA ALA A 19 -10.46 27.98 8.23
C ALA A 19 -9.05 28.11 8.82
N GLN A 20 -8.95 28.54 10.07
CA GLN A 20 -7.68 28.63 10.81
C GLN A 20 -7.03 27.25 11.01
N SER A 21 -7.82 26.24 11.39
CA SER A 21 -7.32 24.87 11.59
C SER A 21 -6.79 24.27 10.29
N LYS A 22 -7.52 24.46 9.18
CA LYS A 22 -7.04 24.04 7.85
C LYS A 22 -5.78 24.79 7.43
N ALA A 23 -5.71 26.10 7.69
CA ALA A 23 -4.51 26.89 7.38
C ALA A 23 -3.28 26.36 8.13
N SER A 24 -3.41 26.03 9.42
CA SER A 24 -2.31 25.44 10.20
C SER A 24 -1.93 24.03 9.73
N GLU A 25 -2.91 23.22 9.28
CA GLU A 25 -2.64 21.91 8.68
C GLU A 25 -1.85 22.05 7.38
N TYR A 26 -2.18 23.03 6.52
CA TYR A 26 -1.43 23.29 5.29
C TYR A 26 0.00 23.77 5.57
N GLU A 27 0.20 24.63 6.57
CA GLU A 27 1.53 25.10 6.97
C GLU A 27 2.40 23.96 7.51
N THR A 28 1.85 23.11 8.37
CA THR A 28 2.58 21.93 8.90
C THR A 28 2.93 20.92 7.80
N ILE A 29 2.00 20.63 6.88
CA ILE A 29 2.29 19.77 5.72
C ILE A 29 3.39 20.40 4.83
N ALA A 30 3.36 21.72 4.62
CA ALA A 30 4.35 22.43 3.82
C ALA A 30 5.74 22.45 4.48
N GLU A 31 5.82 22.52 5.81
CA GLU A 31 7.06 22.38 6.56
C GLU A 31 7.60 20.95 6.51
N MET A 32 6.75 19.94 6.72
CA MET A 32 7.15 18.53 6.57
C MET A 32 7.67 18.23 5.16
N ALA A 33 7.07 18.84 4.12
CA ALA A 33 7.52 18.68 2.74
C ALA A 33 8.89 19.32 2.45
N LYS A 34 9.37 20.26 3.28
CA LYS A 34 10.73 20.85 3.15
C LYS A 34 11.82 19.94 3.72
N GLU A 35 11.50 19.07 4.67
CA GLU A 35 12.44 18.10 5.23
C GLU A 35 12.51 16.80 4.43
N VAL A 36 11.64 16.63 3.43
CA VAL A 36 11.73 15.52 2.47
C VAL A 36 12.73 15.88 1.38
N ASP A 37 13.82 15.13 1.32
CA ASP A 37 14.88 15.28 0.32
C ASP A 37 14.30 15.23 -1.11
N PRO A 38 14.55 16.23 -1.97
CA PRO A 38 14.08 16.26 -3.35
C PRO A 38 14.58 15.07 -4.20
N THR A 39 15.57 14.32 -3.73
CA THR A 39 16.07 13.11 -4.42
C THR A 39 15.16 11.88 -4.25
N ASP A 40 14.16 11.91 -3.34
CA ASP A 40 13.19 10.82 -3.13
C ASP A 40 11.86 10.99 -3.90
N VAL A 41 11.72 12.06 -4.69
CA VAL A 41 10.54 12.28 -5.55
C VAL A 41 10.87 12.03 -7.01
N ASP A 42 10.89 10.74 -7.35
CA ASP A 42 11.05 10.21 -8.70
C ASP A 42 10.12 10.94 -9.70
N PHE A 43 10.75 11.71 -10.60
CA PHE A 43 10.18 12.64 -11.59
C PHE A 43 9.31 11.95 -12.67
N ASN A 44 9.04 10.65 -12.56
CA ASN A 44 8.24 9.85 -13.49
C ASN A 44 6.77 9.58 -13.05
N LYS A 45 6.28 10.26 -12.02
CA LYS A 45 5.03 9.89 -11.32
C LYS A 45 3.72 10.06 -12.11
N SER A 46 3.65 10.87 -13.18
CA SER A 46 2.36 11.21 -13.82
C SER A 46 1.86 10.13 -14.82
N GLN A 47 2.73 9.63 -15.70
CA GLN A 47 2.37 8.50 -16.59
C GLN A 47 2.45 7.15 -15.86
N MET A 48 3.44 6.97 -14.96
CA MET A 48 3.59 5.75 -14.16
C MET A 48 2.58 5.66 -13.00
N GLY A 49 1.99 6.78 -12.57
CA GLY A 49 0.99 6.82 -11.49
C GLY A 49 -0.39 6.36 -11.95
N GLN A 50 -0.79 6.71 -13.18
CA GLN A 50 -2.03 6.21 -13.77
C GLN A 50 -1.95 4.69 -13.99
N SER A 51 -0.81 4.19 -14.48
CA SER A 51 -0.59 2.76 -14.68
C SER A 51 -0.62 1.99 -13.37
N ARG A 52 0.11 2.42 -12.33
CA ARG A 52 0.09 1.76 -11.01
C ARG A 52 -1.30 1.67 -10.39
N LYS A 53 -2.10 2.73 -10.48
CA LYS A 53 -3.48 2.72 -9.97
C LYS A 53 -4.39 1.76 -10.75
N ALA A 54 -4.19 1.66 -12.06
CA ALA A 54 -4.90 0.68 -12.90
C ALA A 54 -4.47 -0.76 -12.57
N TYR A 55 -3.17 -1.02 -12.41
CA TYR A 55 -2.65 -2.32 -11.99
C TYR A 55 -3.20 -2.75 -10.63
N TYR A 56 -3.21 -1.84 -9.64
CA TYR A 56 -3.72 -2.17 -8.31
C TYR A 56 -5.23 -2.46 -8.33
N ARG A 57 -5.99 -1.81 -9.23
CA ARG A 57 -7.41 -2.11 -9.42
C ARG A 57 -7.60 -3.52 -9.98
N GLU A 58 -6.79 -3.90 -10.96
CA GLU A 58 -6.87 -5.23 -11.56
C GLU A 58 -6.42 -6.31 -10.59
N LEU A 59 -5.34 -6.07 -9.86
CA LEU A 59 -4.86 -6.95 -8.80
C LEU A 59 -5.94 -7.23 -7.76
N LYS A 60 -6.70 -6.20 -7.33
CA LYS A 60 -7.81 -6.40 -6.40
C LYS A 60 -8.88 -7.34 -6.93
N LYS A 61 -9.23 -7.25 -8.22
CA LYS A 61 -10.18 -8.19 -8.83
C LYS A 61 -9.64 -9.61 -8.84
N VAL A 62 -8.36 -9.78 -9.21
CA VAL A 62 -7.71 -11.10 -9.20
C VAL A 62 -7.68 -11.67 -7.78
N ILE A 63 -7.37 -10.84 -6.78
CA ILE A 63 -7.43 -11.24 -5.38
C ILE A 63 -8.85 -11.67 -5.03
N GLU A 64 -9.89 -10.91 -5.39
CA GLU A 64 -11.30 -11.23 -5.10
C GLU A 64 -11.79 -12.51 -5.79
N GLU A 65 -11.37 -12.77 -7.03
CA GLU A 65 -11.78 -13.93 -7.84
C GLU A 65 -11.01 -15.22 -7.52
N SER A 66 -9.82 -15.12 -6.92
CA SER A 66 -8.97 -16.29 -6.63
C SER A 66 -9.28 -16.96 -5.29
N ASP A 67 -9.16 -18.28 -5.23
CA ASP A 67 -9.21 -19.04 -3.96
C ASP A 67 -7.85 -19.06 -3.24
N VAL A 68 -6.77 -19.05 -4.03
CA VAL A 68 -5.39 -19.16 -3.56
C VAL A 68 -4.52 -18.18 -4.36
N LEU A 69 -3.70 -17.40 -3.65
CA LEU A 69 -2.70 -16.52 -4.25
C LEU A 69 -1.31 -17.13 -4.10
N ILE A 70 -0.52 -17.07 -5.18
CA ILE A 70 0.86 -17.56 -5.20
C ILE A 70 1.78 -16.37 -5.42
N GLU A 71 2.69 -16.13 -4.48
CA GLU A 71 3.72 -15.11 -4.58
C GLU A 71 5.06 -15.77 -4.90
N VAL A 72 5.64 -15.39 -6.03
CA VAL A 72 6.88 -15.98 -6.53
C VAL A 72 8.05 -15.09 -6.12
N LEU A 73 8.96 -15.64 -5.34
CA LEU A 73 10.13 -14.95 -4.77
C LEU A 73 11.42 -15.39 -5.47
N ASP A 74 12.32 -14.46 -5.75
CA ASP A 74 13.66 -14.78 -6.29
C ASP A 74 14.56 -15.29 -5.15
N ALA A 75 15.19 -16.46 -5.30
CA ALA A 75 15.98 -17.08 -4.23
C ALA A 75 17.20 -16.27 -3.78
N ARG A 76 17.65 -15.30 -4.59
CA ARG A 76 18.77 -14.40 -4.25
C ARG A 76 18.39 -13.35 -3.21
N ASP A 77 17.16 -12.83 -3.31
CA ASP A 77 16.61 -11.81 -2.42
C ASP A 77 15.10 -12.00 -2.26
N PRO A 78 14.66 -13.02 -1.49
CA PRO A 78 13.24 -13.31 -1.36
C PRO A 78 12.50 -12.21 -0.61
N GLU A 79 13.10 -11.60 0.42
CA GLU A 79 12.45 -10.53 1.20
C GLU A 79 12.27 -9.25 0.38
N GLY A 80 13.23 -8.88 -0.47
CA GLY A 80 13.08 -7.75 -1.38
C GLY A 80 12.01 -7.95 -2.47
N CYS A 81 11.65 -9.20 -2.77
CA CYS A 81 10.58 -9.53 -3.72
C CYS A 81 9.19 -9.64 -3.07
N ARG A 82 9.08 -9.56 -1.74
CA ARG A 82 7.80 -9.69 -1.03
C ARG A 82 7.02 -8.39 -1.00
N SER A 83 5.70 -8.50 -0.96
CA SER A 83 4.80 -7.37 -0.78
C SER A 83 3.85 -7.56 0.39
N THR A 84 4.28 -7.14 1.58
CA THR A 84 3.51 -7.22 2.83
C THR A 84 2.11 -6.61 2.72
N GLU A 85 1.96 -5.55 1.93
CA GLU A 85 0.67 -4.87 1.70
C GLU A 85 -0.34 -5.77 1.00
N ILE A 86 0.12 -6.52 -0.02
CA ILE A 86 -0.71 -7.48 -0.77
C ILE A 86 -0.99 -8.71 0.11
N GLU A 87 0.02 -9.23 0.80
CA GLU A 87 -0.14 -10.36 1.70
C GLU A 87 -1.21 -10.08 2.77
N GLN A 88 -1.16 -8.90 3.40
CA GLN A 88 -2.17 -8.47 4.37
C GLN A 88 -3.57 -8.39 3.78
N GLU A 89 -3.71 -7.91 2.53
CA GLU A 89 -5.02 -7.83 1.87
C GLU A 89 -5.60 -9.22 1.60
N VAL A 90 -4.78 -10.16 1.14
CA VAL A 90 -5.16 -11.56 0.91
C VAL A 90 -5.59 -12.22 2.23
N LEU A 91 -4.82 -12.00 3.30
CA LEU A 91 -5.12 -12.52 4.64
C LEU A 91 -6.39 -11.92 5.24
N LYS A 92 -6.66 -10.62 5.04
CA LYS A 92 -7.93 -9.99 5.44
C LYS A 92 -9.13 -10.61 4.76
N GLN A 93 -8.98 -11.06 3.52
CA GLN A 93 -10.02 -11.77 2.77
C GLN A 93 -10.07 -13.27 3.12
N ASN A 94 -9.27 -13.73 4.09
CA ASN A 94 -9.20 -15.11 4.57
C ASN A 94 -8.87 -16.12 3.46
N LYS A 95 -8.09 -15.69 2.46
CA LYS A 95 -7.64 -16.49 1.32
C LYS A 95 -6.30 -17.14 1.63
N LYS A 96 -5.99 -18.24 0.94
CA LYS A 96 -4.71 -18.94 1.13
C LYS A 96 -3.61 -18.22 0.35
N LEU A 97 -2.49 -17.95 1.01
CA LEU A 97 -1.28 -17.41 0.40
C LEU A 97 -0.20 -18.50 0.37
N LEU A 98 0.45 -18.69 -0.79
CA LEU A 98 1.56 -19.61 -0.99
C LEU A 98 2.78 -18.86 -1.49
N LEU A 99 3.89 -18.97 -0.76
CA LEU A 99 5.18 -18.42 -1.18
C LEU A 99 5.95 -19.49 -1.98
N VAL A 100 6.42 -19.12 -3.17
CA VAL A 100 7.19 -20.00 -4.05
C VAL A 100 8.57 -19.40 -4.28
N LEU A 101 9.59 -20.07 -3.73
CA LEU A 101 10.99 -19.70 -3.95
C LEU A 101 11.45 -20.20 -5.33
N ASN A 102 11.70 -19.27 -6.25
CA ASN A 102 12.10 -19.52 -7.63
C ASN A 102 13.57 -19.16 -7.88
N LYS A 103 14.13 -19.65 -9.00
CA LYS A 103 15.54 -19.44 -9.40
C LYS A 103 16.55 -19.97 -8.37
N ILE A 104 16.25 -21.11 -7.76
CA ILE A 104 17.09 -21.75 -6.74
C ILE A 104 18.48 -22.14 -7.27
N ASP A 105 18.63 -22.26 -8.59
CA ASP A 105 19.88 -22.51 -9.29
C ASP A 105 20.91 -21.38 -9.12
N LEU A 106 20.45 -20.15 -8.84
CA LEU A 106 21.31 -18.98 -8.68
C LEU A 106 21.93 -18.84 -7.28
N VAL A 107 21.58 -19.73 -6.35
CA VAL A 107 22.11 -19.71 -4.98
C VAL A 107 22.60 -21.10 -4.56
N PRO A 108 23.57 -21.20 -3.62
CA PRO A 108 23.97 -22.48 -3.08
C PRO A 108 22.77 -23.25 -2.48
N PRO A 109 22.70 -24.59 -2.62
CA PRO A 109 21.60 -25.39 -2.09
C PRO A 109 21.34 -25.20 -0.59
N GLN A 110 22.39 -24.92 0.18
CA GLN A 110 22.29 -24.61 1.62
C GLN A 110 21.50 -23.33 1.86
N ASN A 111 21.71 -22.28 1.06
CA ASN A 111 21.01 -21.01 1.17
C ASN A 111 19.53 -21.18 0.81
N ALA A 112 19.22 -21.92 -0.25
CA ALA A 112 17.83 -22.22 -0.61
C ALA A 112 17.08 -22.95 0.53
N ARG A 113 17.74 -23.91 1.20
CA ARG A 113 17.16 -24.61 2.37
C ARG A 113 16.98 -23.68 3.57
N MET A 114 17.92 -22.77 3.81
CA MET A 114 17.82 -21.75 4.86
C MET A 114 16.61 -20.83 4.61
N TRP A 115 16.45 -20.33 3.39
CA TRP A 115 15.28 -19.53 3.00
C TRP A 115 13.99 -20.31 3.16
N GLN A 116 13.95 -21.56 2.71
CA GLN A 116 12.77 -22.41 2.87
C GLN A 116 12.41 -22.64 4.34
N LYS A 117 13.39 -22.71 5.25
CA LYS A 117 13.15 -22.82 6.70
C LYS A 117 12.69 -21.49 7.30
N TYR A 118 13.22 -20.38 6.82
CA TYR A 118 12.85 -19.04 7.26
C TYR A 118 11.41 -18.69 6.86
N LEU A 119 11.07 -18.84 5.58
CA LEU A 119 9.76 -18.49 5.00
C LEU A 119 8.61 -19.43 5.41
N ARG A 120 8.90 -20.51 6.15
CA ARG A 120 7.90 -21.43 6.70
C ARG A 120 7.41 -21.06 8.10
N GLN A 121 8.13 -20.17 8.79
CA GLN A 121 7.78 -19.67 10.12
C GLN A 121 6.74 -18.57 9.99
#